data_AF-A0A1U9NWB9-F1
#
_entry.id   AF-A0A1U9NWB9-F1
#
_cell.length_a   1.000
_cell.length_b   1.000
_cell.length_c   1.000
_cell.angle_alpha   90.00
_cell.angle_beta   90.00
_cell.angle_gamma   90.00
#
_symmetry.space_group_name_H-M   'P 1'
#
loop_
_entity.id
_entity.type
_entity.pdbx_description
1 polymer ?
#
loop_
_entity_poly.entity_id
_entity_poly.type
_entity_poly.pdbx_seq_one_letter_code
_entity_poly.pdbx_strand_id
1 'polypeptide(L)'
;MTTRGVHTPHAPQSYDPAPAPAPPAPAPGRRVLTAVALAATVPYLALKAAWLSGSRIGIPDGSVLLEGGTFLTVANAVTLAMDACVILLVLVLTRAWGLRTPAWMLTVPVFTATGLLTPILLGFPGQLLVRALGFGAGPEAAAAREPFLDSWVFIVVYTGFTVQGLALAGLFVPYARRRWGRRWQGALGERLPSPTGVVAAAAASGALVSAAIFLHWAFGGTAGLSAERAEAYAVESAVVSVAHAVCALAAGAGALLLARGGALRVWWPLGLAWVGAAATLAWGAWMLIASLGPQPDGGEGPSAAAQLIYAGQMATGSLSTAVLTRFLIARREG
;
A
#
# COMPACT_ATOMS: atom_id res chain seq x y z
N MET A 1 -10.44 -89.31 25.90
CA MET A 1 -11.49 -88.83 24.99
C MET A 1 -11.27 -87.34 24.76
N THR A 2 -10.74 -87.00 23.59
CA THR A 2 -10.30 -85.66 23.19
C THR A 2 -11.42 -84.93 22.45
N THR A 3 -11.78 -83.73 22.91
CA THR A 3 -12.77 -82.85 22.27
C THR A 3 -12.11 -82.04 21.16
N ARG A 4 -12.63 -82.17 19.94
CA ARG A 4 -12.21 -81.45 18.73
C ARG A 4 -12.90 -80.08 18.71
N GLY A 5 -12.14 -79.00 18.91
CA GLY A 5 -12.61 -77.64 18.69
C GLY A 5 -12.64 -77.31 17.20
N VAL A 6 -13.78 -76.83 16.70
CA VAL A 6 -13.95 -76.33 15.33
C VAL A 6 -13.46 -74.88 15.30
N HIS A 7 -12.37 -74.61 14.58
CA HIS A 7 -11.95 -73.25 14.25
C HIS A 7 -12.65 -72.79 12.97
N THR A 8 -13.51 -71.78 13.06
CA THR A 8 -13.98 -71.00 11.91
C THR A 8 -13.00 -69.86 11.63
N PRO A 9 -12.37 -69.78 10.44
CA PRO A 9 -11.52 -68.67 10.07
C PRO A 9 -12.37 -67.44 9.69
N HIS A 10 -12.23 -66.35 10.44
CA HIS A 10 -12.76 -65.05 10.06
C HIS A 10 -11.88 -64.45 8.96
N ALA A 11 -12.48 -64.16 7.79
CA ALA A 11 -11.83 -63.39 6.74
C ALA A 11 -11.61 -61.92 7.19
N PRO A 12 -10.47 -61.29 6.87
CA PRO A 12 -10.22 -59.89 7.21
C PRO A 12 -11.20 -58.99 6.43
N GLN A 13 -11.99 -58.20 7.17
CA GLN A 13 -12.82 -57.15 6.60
C GLN A 13 -11.91 -56.08 5.99
N SER A 14 -11.98 -55.92 4.67
CA SER A 14 -11.41 -54.78 3.95
C SER A 14 -12.14 -53.51 4.37
N TYR A 15 -11.46 -52.67 5.17
CA TYR A 15 -11.95 -51.36 5.55
C TYR A 15 -11.65 -50.38 4.41
N ASP A 16 -12.64 -50.10 3.57
CA ASP A 16 -12.55 -49.00 2.61
C ASP A 16 -12.51 -47.67 3.40
N PRO A 17 -11.43 -46.87 3.28
CA PRO A 17 -11.38 -45.59 3.95
C PRO A 17 -12.45 -44.66 3.36
N ALA A 18 -13.35 -44.17 4.23
CA ALA A 18 -14.36 -43.20 3.85
C ALA A 18 -13.72 -42.02 3.11
N PRO A 19 -14.34 -41.52 2.02
CA PRO A 19 -13.78 -40.42 1.24
C PRO A 19 -13.56 -39.21 2.13
N ALA A 20 -12.36 -38.64 2.05
CA ALA A 20 -11.99 -37.47 2.85
C ALA A 20 -13.00 -36.33 2.61
N PRO A 21 -13.51 -35.68 3.66
CA PRO A 21 -14.50 -34.62 3.51
C PRO A 21 -13.96 -33.51 2.62
N ALA A 22 -14.77 -33.09 1.65
CA ALA A 22 -14.42 -32.01 0.75
C ALA A 22 -14.11 -30.74 1.55
N PRO A 23 -13.07 -29.97 1.17
CA PRO A 23 -12.71 -28.77 1.90
C PRO A 23 -13.88 -27.78 1.89
N PRO A 24 -14.18 -27.12 3.02
CA PRO A 24 -15.31 -26.22 3.14
C PRO A 24 -15.24 -25.09 2.10
N ALA A 25 -16.38 -24.77 1.50
CA ALA A 25 -16.51 -23.73 0.50
C ALA A 25 -16.05 -22.36 1.08
N PRO A 26 -15.35 -21.52 0.27
CA PRO A 26 -15.02 -20.16 0.69
C PRO A 26 -16.28 -19.38 1.10
N ALA A 27 -16.24 -18.69 2.23
CA ALA A 27 -17.30 -17.77 2.64
C ALA A 27 -17.63 -16.78 1.50
N PRO A 28 -18.92 -16.47 1.26
CA PRO A 28 -19.36 -15.69 0.10
C PRO A 28 -18.66 -14.33 0.00
N GLY A 29 -18.46 -13.63 1.12
CA GLY A 29 -17.73 -12.35 1.15
C GLY A 29 -16.29 -12.44 0.65
N ARG A 30 -15.58 -13.55 0.90
CA ARG A 30 -14.21 -13.75 0.38
C ARG A 30 -14.20 -13.87 -1.15
N ARG A 31 -15.20 -14.53 -1.74
CA ARG A 31 -15.31 -14.66 -3.20
C ARG A 31 -15.58 -13.31 -3.86
N VAL A 32 -16.48 -12.52 -3.28
CA VAL A 32 -16.78 -11.16 -3.75
C VAL A 32 -15.53 -10.29 -3.70
N LEU A 33 -14.84 -10.22 -2.56
CA LEU A 33 -13.60 -9.44 -2.43
C LEU A 33 -12.51 -9.89 -3.41
N THR A 34 -12.40 -11.19 -3.67
CA THR A 34 -11.47 -11.74 -4.67
C THR A 34 -11.81 -11.22 -6.07
N ALA A 35 -13.08 -11.34 -6.48
CA ALA A 35 -13.53 -10.89 -7.79
C ALA A 35 -13.36 -9.37 -7.96
N VAL A 36 -13.73 -8.59 -6.93
CA VAL A 36 -13.58 -7.13 -6.92
C VAL A 36 -12.12 -6.72 -7.02
N ALA A 37 -11.21 -7.34 -6.25
CA ALA A 37 -9.79 -7.03 -6.31
C ALA A 37 -9.19 -7.32 -7.71
N LEU A 38 -9.55 -8.45 -8.32
CA LEU A 38 -9.08 -8.81 -9.66
C LEU A 38 -9.69 -7.91 -10.75
N ALA A 39 -10.97 -7.56 -10.65
CA ALA A 39 -11.61 -6.67 -11.60
C ALA A 39 -11.00 -5.25 -11.54
N ALA A 40 -10.65 -4.78 -10.34
CA ALA A 40 -10.09 -3.46 -10.13
C ALA A 40 -8.67 -3.28 -10.71
N THR A 41 -7.87 -4.35 -10.86
CA THR A 41 -6.54 -4.30 -11.50
C THR A 41 -6.61 -4.21 -13.02
N VAL A 42 -7.71 -4.69 -13.63
CA VAL A 42 -7.80 -4.84 -15.11
C VAL A 42 -7.60 -3.53 -15.86
N PRO A 43 -8.27 -2.41 -15.51
CA PRO A 43 -8.16 -1.19 -16.31
C PRO A 43 -6.73 -0.64 -16.36
N TYR A 44 -6.02 -0.62 -15.23
CA TYR A 44 -4.66 -0.10 -15.17
C TYR A 44 -3.66 -1.01 -15.88
N LEU A 45 -3.76 -2.33 -15.68
CA LEU A 45 -2.94 -3.30 -16.41
C LEU A 45 -3.16 -3.20 -17.92
N ALA A 46 -4.41 -3.07 -18.38
CA ALA A 46 -4.74 -2.95 -19.79
C ALA A 46 -4.15 -1.66 -20.39
N LEU A 47 -4.28 -0.53 -19.69
CA LEU A 47 -3.68 0.74 -20.12
C LEU A 47 -2.15 0.64 -20.23
N LYS A 48 -1.48 0.13 -19.19
CA LYS A 48 -0.02 -0.02 -19.20
C LYS A 48 0.45 -0.98 -20.28
N ALA A 49 -0.24 -2.10 -20.50
CA ALA A 49 0.08 -3.04 -21.57
C ALA A 49 -0.14 -2.42 -22.96
N ALA A 50 -1.22 -1.65 -23.13
CA ALA A 50 -1.51 -0.94 -24.37
C ALA A 50 -0.41 0.10 -24.68
N TRP A 51 -0.02 0.92 -23.70
CA TRP A 51 1.04 1.92 -23.87
C TRP A 51 2.40 1.28 -24.18
N LEU A 52 2.76 0.17 -23.51
CA LEU A 52 3.98 -0.60 -23.82
C LEU A 52 3.93 -1.26 -25.21
N SER A 53 2.73 -1.45 -25.77
CA SER A 53 2.52 -1.96 -27.13
C SER A 53 2.39 -0.84 -28.17
N GLY A 54 2.65 0.42 -27.80
CA GLY A 54 2.61 1.59 -28.69
C GLY A 54 1.23 2.25 -28.85
N SER A 55 0.21 1.82 -28.10
CA SER A 55 -1.10 2.49 -28.11
C SER A 55 -1.00 3.87 -27.46
N ARG A 56 -1.76 4.82 -27.99
CA ARG A 56 -1.89 6.20 -27.46
C ARG A 56 -3.22 6.44 -26.74
N ILE A 57 -3.95 5.36 -26.41
CA ILE A 57 -5.26 5.49 -25.76
C ILE A 57 -5.16 6.31 -24.48
N GLY A 58 -5.97 7.37 -24.39
CA GLY A 58 -5.99 8.27 -23.23
C GLY A 58 -4.81 9.25 -23.14
N ILE A 59 -3.94 9.30 -24.15
CA ILE A 59 -2.84 10.26 -24.25
C ILE A 59 -3.21 11.30 -25.33
N PRO A 60 -3.49 12.56 -24.94
CA PRO A 60 -3.88 13.59 -25.90
C PRO A 60 -2.72 14.00 -26.82
N ASP A 61 -3.04 14.53 -27.99
CA ASP A 61 -2.04 15.11 -28.90
C ASP A 61 -1.31 16.28 -28.23
N GLY A 62 0.00 16.38 -28.48
CA GLY A 62 0.87 17.35 -27.79
C GLY A 62 1.27 16.96 -26.37
N SER A 63 0.87 15.77 -25.90
CA SER A 63 1.34 15.26 -24.61
C SER A 63 2.82 14.92 -24.66
N VAL A 64 3.53 15.41 -23.65
CA VAL A 64 4.90 15.06 -23.26
C VAL A 64 5.13 13.55 -23.13
N LEU A 65 4.08 12.77 -22.89
CA LEU A 65 4.15 11.30 -22.83
C LEU A 65 4.37 10.66 -24.21
N LEU A 66 4.04 11.35 -25.30
CA LEU A 66 4.21 10.87 -26.67
C LEU A 66 5.68 10.92 -27.11
N GLU A 67 6.48 11.79 -26.51
CA GLU A 67 7.94 11.86 -26.67
C GLU A 67 8.68 10.85 -25.77
N GLY A 68 7.93 9.91 -25.18
CA GLY A 68 8.35 8.99 -24.15
C GLY A 68 9.65 8.24 -24.46
N GLY A 69 10.74 8.67 -23.86
CA GLY A 69 12.03 7.97 -23.91
C GLY A 69 12.07 6.69 -23.08
N THR A 70 13.25 6.07 -23.02
CA THR A 70 13.50 4.81 -22.29
C THR A 70 12.99 4.83 -20.85
N PHE A 71 13.10 5.97 -20.16
CA PHE A 71 12.62 6.10 -18.78
C PHE A 71 11.12 5.86 -18.64
N LEU A 72 10.29 6.46 -19.51
CA LEU A 72 8.84 6.29 -19.44
C LEU A 72 8.43 4.84 -19.72
N THR A 73 9.11 4.20 -20.68
CA THR A 73 8.92 2.77 -20.97
C THR A 73 9.24 1.90 -19.75
N VAL A 74 10.38 2.15 -19.09
CA VAL A 74 10.77 1.44 -17.86
C VAL A 74 9.77 1.71 -16.73
N ALA A 75 9.35 2.96 -16.52
CA ALA A 75 8.36 3.31 -15.50
C ALA A 75 7.01 2.61 -15.74
N ASN A 76 6.57 2.54 -17.01
CA ASN A 76 5.36 1.80 -17.39
C ASN A 76 5.51 0.28 -17.13
N ALA A 77 6.65 -0.31 -17.46
CA ALA A 77 6.92 -1.73 -17.21
C ALA A 77 6.97 -2.06 -15.70
N VAL A 78 7.64 -1.21 -14.91
CA VAL A 78 7.72 -1.36 -13.45
C VAL A 78 6.33 -1.26 -12.82
N THR A 79 5.54 -0.26 -13.21
CA THR A 79 4.18 -0.08 -12.66
C THR A 79 3.21 -1.18 -13.11
N LEU A 80 3.34 -1.69 -14.33
CA LEU A 80 2.64 -2.90 -14.78
C LEU A 80 2.98 -4.10 -13.89
N ALA A 81 4.27 -4.33 -13.63
CA ALA A 81 4.74 -5.44 -12.80
C ALA A 81 4.26 -5.31 -11.34
N MET A 82 4.22 -4.09 -10.80
CA MET A 82 3.68 -3.80 -9.48
C MET A 82 2.19 -4.17 -9.38
N ASP A 83 1.39 -3.82 -10.39
CA ASP A 83 -0.04 -4.14 -10.38
C ASP A 83 -0.29 -5.63 -10.68
N ALA A 84 0.55 -6.27 -11.49
CA ALA A 84 0.53 -7.72 -11.67
C ALA A 84 0.85 -8.47 -10.36
N CYS A 85 1.74 -7.93 -9.52
CA CYS A 85 1.99 -8.47 -8.18
C CYS A 85 0.72 -8.46 -7.31
N VAL A 86 -0.22 -7.54 -7.53
CA VAL A 86 -1.49 -7.52 -6.79
C VAL A 86 -2.35 -8.75 -7.10
N ILE A 87 -2.36 -9.21 -8.36
CA ILE A 87 -3.04 -10.46 -8.73
C ILE A 87 -2.43 -11.63 -7.95
N LEU A 88 -1.09 -11.70 -7.87
CA LEU A 88 -0.40 -12.73 -7.09
C LEU A 88 -0.75 -12.63 -5.60
N LEU A 89 -0.81 -11.41 -5.04
CA LEU A 89 -1.26 -11.19 -3.67
C LEU A 89 -2.67 -11.71 -3.43
N VAL A 90 -3.62 -11.40 -4.31
CA VAL A 90 -4.99 -11.91 -4.22
C VAL A 90 -5.00 -13.44 -4.20
N LEU A 91 -4.21 -14.10 -5.06
CA LEU A 91 -4.09 -15.55 -5.06
C LEU A 91 -3.51 -16.10 -3.75
N VAL A 92 -2.43 -15.50 -3.24
CA VAL A 92 -1.83 -15.91 -1.95
C VAL A 92 -2.82 -15.73 -0.80
N LEU A 93 -3.57 -14.63 -0.75
CA LEU A 93 -4.49 -14.34 0.35
C LEU A 93 -5.75 -15.23 0.34
N THR A 94 -6.10 -15.79 -0.81
CA THR A 94 -7.38 -16.51 -0.99
C THR A 94 -7.20 -18.02 -1.08
N ARG A 95 -6.06 -18.49 -1.61
CA ARG A 95 -5.79 -19.92 -1.82
C ARG A 95 -5.19 -20.58 -0.57
N ALA A 96 -5.49 -21.86 -0.39
CA ALA A 96 -5.02 -22.62 0.78
C ALA A 96 -3.49 -22.71 0.87
N TRP A 97 -2.80 -22.76 -0.28
CA TRP A 97 -1.33 -22.82 -0.33
C TRP A 97 -0.67 -21.52 0.14
N GLY A 98 -1.37 -20.39 0.14
CA GLY A 98 -0.80 -19.11 0.58
C GLY A 98 -0.33 -19.12 2.03
N LEU A 99 -0.98 -19.92 2.89
CA LEU A 99 -0.53 -20.12 4.27
C LEU A 99 0.83 -20.83 4.38
N ARG A 100 1.31 -21.47 3.32
CA ARG A 100 2.63 -22.10 3.24
C ARG A 100 3.70 -21.17 2.68
N THR A 101 3.31 -20.08 2.00
CA THR A 101 4.26 -19.12 1.44
C THR A 101 5.16 -18.54 2.53
N PRO A 102 6.48 -18.39 2.30
CA PRO A 102 7.37 -17.71 3.24
C PRO A 102 6.83 -16.33 3.62
N ALA A 103 6.87 -15.98 4.90
CA ALA A 103 6.23 -14.78 5.41
C ALA A 103 6.73 -13.51 4.70
N TRP A 104 8.04 -13.40 4.47
CA TRP A 104 8.67 -12.24 3.86
C TRP A 104 8.22 -12.00 2.41
N MET A 105 8.01 -13.07 1.62
CA MET A 105 7.52 -12.98 0.23
C MET A 105 6.10 -12.42 0.14
N LEU A 106 5.32 -12.51 1.23
CA LEU A 106 4.00 -11.91 1.32
C LEU A 106 4.03 -10.54 1.98
N THR A 107 4.73 -10.40 3.11
CA THR A 107 4.70 -9.16 3.89
C THR A 107 5.33 -8.01 3.14
N VAL A 108 6.42 -8.22 2.39
CA VAL A 108 7.05 -7.12 1.64
C VAL A 108 6.12 -6.57 0.56
N PRO A 109 5.55 -7.37 -0.36
CA PRO A 109 4.64 -6.82 -1.37
C PRO A 109 3.34 -6.25 -0.78
N VAL A 110 2.76 -6.86 0.27
CA VAL A 110 1.57 -6.28 0.93
C VAL A 110 1.92 -4.97 1.63
N PHE A 111 3.09 -4.86 2.26
CA PHE A 111 3.53 -3.62 2.89
C PHE A 111 3.71 -2.52 1.85
N THR A 112 4.40 -2.79 0.75
CA THR A 112 4.54 -1.84 -0.37
C THR A 112 3.19 -1.44 -0.97
N ALA A 113 2.30 -2.41 -1.24
CA ALA A 113 0.96 -2.13 -1.76
C ALA A 113 0.13 -1.30 -0.77
N THR A 114 0.18 -1.62 0.53
CA THR A 114 -0.45 -0.80 1.57
C THR A 114 0.07 0.63 1.51
N GLY A 115 1.38 0.80 1.40
CA GLY A 115 2.02 2.10 1.41
C GLY A 115 1.64 2.96 0.20
N LEU A 116 1.71 2.41 -1.00
CA LEU A 116 1.38 3.14 -2.22
C LEU A 116 -0.12 3.46 -2.31
N LEU A 117 -0.99 2.52 -1.94
CA LEU A 117 -2.44 2.70 -2.04
C LEU A 117 -3.02 3.59 -0.94
N THR A 118 -2.40 3.70 0.24
CA THR A 118 -3.00 4.44 1.36
C THR A 118 -3.20 5.93 1.07
N PRO A 119 -2.18 6.70 0.61
CA PRO A 119 -2.41 8.09 0.24
C PRO A 119 -3.38 8.26 -0.93
N ILE A 120 -3.48 7.28 -1.84
CA ILE A 120 -4.48 7.29 -2.91
C ILE A 120 -5.90 7.12 -2.35
N LEU A 121 -6.10 6.16 -1.44
CA LEU A 121 -7.36 5.90 -0.75
C LEU A 121 -7.87 7.11 0.05
N LEU A 122 -6.96 7.91 0.60
CA LEU A 122 -7.31 9.14 1.33
C LEU A 122 -7.47 10.33 0.39
N GLY A 123 -6.54 10.48 -0.55
CA GLY A 123 -6.43 11.63 -1.44
C GLY A 123 -7.53 11.68 -2.47
N PHE A 124 -7.70 10.63 -3.27
CA PHE A 124 -8.59 10.67 -4.44
C PHE A 124 -10.06 10.86 -4.07
N PRO A 125 -10.66 10.12 -3.12
CA PRO A 125 -12.02 10.40 -2.66
C PRO A 125 -12.18 11.81 -2.08
N GLY A 126 -11.16 12.31 -1.37
CA GLY A 126 -11.15 13.69 -0.87
C GLY A 126 -11.13 14.73 -1.98
N GLN A 127 -10.36 14.51 -3.04
CA GLN A 127 -10.34 15.38 -4.22
C GLN A 127 -11.71 15.40 -4.92
N LEU A 128 -12.35 14.24 -5.08
CA LEU A 128 -13.70 14.16 -5.63
C LEU A 128 -14.72 14.92 -4.76
N LEU A 129 -14.62 14.80 -3.43
CA LEU A 129 -15.50 15.51 -2.51
C LEU A 129 -15.31 17.03 -2.60
N VAL A 130 -14.06 17.52 -2.57
CA VAL A 130 -13.74 18.95 -2.71
C VAL A 130 -14.27 19.51 -4.04
N ARG A 131 -14.13 18.76 -5.14
CA ARG A 131 -14.70 19.13 -6.45
C ARG A 131 -16.23 19.17 -6.41
N ALA A 132 -16.88 18.17 -5.83
CA ALA A 132 -18.33 18.11 -5.71
C ALA A 132 -18.90 19.26 -4.85
N LEU A 133 -18.11 19.78 -3.91
CA LEU A 133 -18.43 20.95 -3.10
C LEU A 133 -18.14 22.30 -3.80
N GLY A 134 -17.66 22.28 -5.05
CA GLY A 134 -17.39 23.49 -5.84
C GLY A 134 -16.04 24.16 -5.57
N PHE A 135 -15.13 23.50 -4.83
CA PHE A 135 -13.78 24.02 -4.53
C PHE A 135 -12.70 23.55 -5.51
N GLY A 136 -13.08 22.83 -6.58
CA GLY A 136 -12.14 22.36 -7.61
C GLY A 136 -11.69 23.47 -8.55
N ALA A 137 -10.60 23.22 -9.29
CA ALA A 137 -10.15 24.13 -10.35
C ALA A 137 -11.27 24.34 -11.40
N GLY A 138 -11.54 25.60 -11.76
CA GLY A 138 -12.53 25.94 -12.79
C GLY A 138 -12.13 25.45 -14.18
N PRO A 139 -13.05 25.41 -15.16
CA PRO A 139 -12.80 24.91 -16.51
C PRO A 139 -11.61 25.59 -17.21
N GLU A 140 -11.43 26.89 -16.99
CA GLU A 140 -10.32 27.68 -17.56
C GLU A 140 -8.96 27.29 -16.98
N ALA A 141 -8.86 27.10 -15.66
CA ALA A 141 -7.63 26.65 -15.00
C ALA A 141 -7.30 25.18 -15.34
N ALA A 142 -8.32 24.35 -15.62
CA ALA A 142 -8.12 22.99 -16.09
C ALA A 142 -7.64 22.96 -17.56
N ALA A 143 -8.15 23.86 -18.40
CA ALA A 143 -7.75 24.00 -19.81
C ALA A 143 -6.36 24.64 -19.98
N ALA A 144 -5.92 25.46 -19.03
CA ALA A 144 -4.59 26.07 -19.01
C ALA A 144 -3.46 25.10 -18.59
N ARG A 145 -3.79 23.91 -18.07
CA ARG A 145 -2.80 22.88 -17.75
C ARG A 145 -2.36 22.15 -19.02
N GLU A 146 -1.07 21.81 -19.08
CA GLU A 146 -0.55 21.06 -20.21
C GLU A 146 -1.24 19.69 -20.39
N PRO A 147 -1.47 19.26 -21.65
CA PRO A 147 -2.06 17.96 -21.92
C PRO A 147 -1.14 16.83 -21.46
N PHE A 148 -1.46 16.17 -20.34
CA PHE A 148 -0.69 15.00 -19.86
C PHE A 148 -1.39 13.69 -20.23
N LEU A 149 -2.57 13.45 -19.65
CA LEU A 149 -3.46 12.33 -19.94
C LEU A 149 -4.90 12.85 -19.93
N ASP A 150 -5.77 12.19 -20.69
CA ASP A 150 -7.20 12.49 -20.63
C ASP A 150 -7.75 12.29 -19.21
N SER A 151 -8.68 13.16 -18.80
CA SER A 151 -9.22 13.16 -17.44
C SER A 151 -9.88 11.82 -17.04
N TRP A 152 -10.47 11.10 -18.01
CA TRP A 152 -11.09 9.80 -17.77
C TRP A 152 -10.07 8.75 -17.32
N VAL A 153 -8.81 8.83 -17.77
CA VAL A 153 -7.75 7.89 -17.39
C VAL A 153 -7.50 7.98 -15.89
N PHE A 154 -7.38 9.20 -15.36
CA PHE A 154 -7.23 9.41 -13.92
C PHE A 154 -8.42 8.87 -13.14
N ILE A 155 -9.64 9.14 -13.58
CA ILE A 155 -10.85 8.66 -12.90
C ILE A 155 -10.87 7.13 -12.85
N VAL A 156 -10.65 6.46 -13.98
CA VAL A 156 -10.67 5.00 -14.07
C VAL A 156 -9.57 4.38 -13.21
N VAL A 157 -8.34 4.88 -13.33
CA VAL A 157 -7.17 4.31 -12.63
C VAL A 157 -7.27 4.52 -11.12
N TYR A 158 -7.56 5.73 -10.67
CA TYR A 158 -7.61 6.02 -9.24
C TYR A 158 -8.84 5.42 -8.56
N THR A 159 -9.97 5.29 -9.28
CA THR A 159 -11.11 4.49 -8.79
C THR A 159 -10.73 3.02 -8.66
N GLY A 160 -10.05 2.45 -9.66
CA GLY A 160 -9.51 1.09 -9.62
C GLY A 160 -8.62 0.87 -8.41
N PHE A 161 -7.61 1.73 -8.21
CA PHE A 161 -6.72 1.67 -7.05
C PHE A 161 -7.45 1.80 -5.70
N THR A 162 -8.47 2.66 -5.63
CA THR A 162 -9.29 2.82 -4.42
C THR A 162 -10.03 1.52 -4.10
N VAL A 163 -10.73 0.95 -5.08
CA VAL A 163 -11.47 -0.31 -4.92
C VAL A 163 -10.52 -1.47 -4.61
N GLN A 164 -9.39 -1.54 -5.32
CA GLN A 164 -8.33 -2.52 -5.13
C GLN A 164 -7.75 -2.47 -3.72
N GLY A 165 -7.41 -1.29 -3.22
CA GLY A 165 -6.87 -1.12 -1.87
C GLY A 165 -7.84 -1.59 -0.78
N LEU A 166 -9.13 -1.24 -0.91
CA LEU A 166 -10.17 -1.68 0.03
C LEU A 166 -10.37 -3.21 -0.02
N ALA A 167 -10.41 -3.79 -1.22
CA ALA A 167 -10.60 -5.22 -1.39
C ALA A 167 -9.39 -6.02 -0.86
N LEU A 168 -8.16 -5.55 -1.13
CA LEU A 168 -6.94 -6.14 -0.59
C LEU A 168 -6.88 -6.05 0.93
N ALA A 169 -7.24 -4.91 1.53
CA ALA A 169 -7.31 -4.78 2.98
C ALA A 169 -8.33 -5.77 3.58
N GLY A 170 -9.50 -5.90 2.96
CA GLY A 170 -10.55 -6.85 3.33
C GLY A 170 -10.11 -8.32 3.23
N LEU A 171 -9.21 -8.66 2.32
CA LEU A 171 -8.62 -10.00 2.21
C LEU A 171 -7.45 -10.20 3.19
N PHE A 172 -6.58 -9.19 3.32
CA PHE A 172 -5.35 -9.27 4.08
C PHE A 172 -5.60 -9.34 5.58
N VAL A 173 -6.52 -8.54 6.13
CA VAL A 173 -6.75 -8.50 7.59
C VAL A 173 -7.22 -9.86 8.11
N PRO A 174 -8.23 -10.54 7.54
CA PRO A 174 -8.61 -11.89 7.96
C PRO A 174 -7.50 -12.91 7.75
N TYR A 175 -6.77 -12.83 6.62
CA TYR A 175 -5.63 -13.71 6.35
C TYR A 175 -4.54 -13.55 7.43
N ALA A 176 -4.16 -12.31 7.75
CA ALA A 176 -3.15 -11.98 8.74
C ALA A 176 -3.57 -12.43 10.14
N ARG A 177 -4.85 -12.27 10.50
CA ARG A 177 -5.41 -12.79 11.76
C ARG A 177 -5.33 -14.32 11.82
N ARG A 178 -5.64 -15.03 10.73
CA ARG A 178 -5.53 -16.50 10.69
C ARG A 178 -4.07 -16.96 10.80
N ARG A 179 -3.15 -16.27 10.13
CA ARG A 179 -1.75 -16.67 10.04
C ARG A 179 -0.91 -16.25 11.25
N TRP A 180 -1.18 -15.08 11.82
CA TRP A 180 -0.37 -14.44 12.85
C TRP A 180 -1.16 -13.90 14.03
N GLY A 181 -2.42 -14.33 14.23
CA GLY A 181 -3.36 -13.77 15.20
C GLY A 181 -2.84 -13.63 16.63
N ARG A 182 -1.99 -14.55 17.10
CA ARG A 182 -1.33 -14.42 18.42
C ARG A 182 -0.57 -13.10 18.59
N ARG A 183 0.04 -12.57 17.53
CA ARG A 183 0.80 -11.30 17.57
C ARG A 183 -0.08 -10.05 17.68
N TRP A 184 -1.38 -10.18 17.36
CA TRP A 184 -2.35 -9.08 17.31
C TRP A 184 -3.17 -8.98 18.61
N GLN A 185 -3.04 -9.97 19.50
CA GLN A 185 -3.82 -10.10 20.71
C GLN A 185 -3.12 -9.46 21.92
N GLY A 186 -3.93 -9.18 22.94
CA GLY A 186 -3.47 -8.60 24.20
C GLY A 186 -3.18 -7.10 24.18
N ALA A 187 -2.67 -6.63 25.30
CA ALA A 187 -2.10 -5.30 25.45
C ALA A 187 -0.67 -5.24 24.87
N LEU A 188 -0.15 -4.03 24.64
CA LEU A 188 1.22 -3.83 24.17
C LEU A 188 2.25 -4.43 25.12
N GLY A 189 1.97 -4.39 26.42
CA GLY A 189 2.83 -4.96 27.46
C GLY A 189 3.99 -4.04 27.79
N GLU A 190 5.17 -4.62 27.95
CA GLU A 190 6.35 -3.89 28.40
C GLU A 190 6.94 -2.97 27.32
N ARG A 191 7.71 -1.99 27.80
CA ARG A 191 8.44 -1.04 26.96
C ARG A 191 9.56 -1.77 26.21
N LEU A 192 9.76 -1.42 24.94
CA LEU A 192 10.89 -1.93 24.16
C LEU A 192 12.22 -1.36 24.68
N PRO A 193 13.36 -2.05 24.44
CA PRO A 193 14.68 -1.61 24.90
C PRO A 193 15.02 -0.17 24.49
N SER A 194 15.80 0.53 25.33
CA SER A 194 16.16 1.95 25.15
C SER A 194 16.61 2.30 23.71
N PRO A 195 17.49 1.51 23.04
CA PRO A 195 17.87 1.81 21.65
C PRO A 195 16.68 1.86 20.69
N THR A 196 15.67 1.00 20.85
CA THR A 196 14.44 1.03 20.03
C THR A 196 13.60 2.26 20.35
N GLY A 197 13.59 2.70 21.61
CA GLY A 197 12.98 3.97 22.02
C GLY A 197 13.61 5.19 21.35
N VAL A 198 14.94 5.22 21.17
CA VAL A 198 15.65 6.29 20.45
C VAL A 198 15.25 6.31 18.98
N VAL A 199 15.22 5.14 18.33
CA VAL A 199 14.77 5.03 16.92
C VAL A 199 13.31 5.48 16.77
N ALA A 200 12.44 5.13 17.73
CA ALA A 200 11.04 5.58 17.72
C ALA A 200 10.91 7.09 17.91
N ALA A 201 11.74 7.71 18.77
CA ALA A 201 11.79 9.16 18.92
C ALA A 201 12.27 9.83 17.63
N ALA A 202 13.32 9.31 16.98
CA ALA A 202 13.80 9.82 15.70
C ALA A 202 12.73 9.69 14.59
N ALA A 203 12.04 8.56 14.51
CA ALA A 203 10.91 8.35 13.59
C ALA A 203 9.79 9.37 13.85
N ALA A 204 9.45 9.63 15.11
CA ALA A 204 8.42 10.60 15.46
C ALA A 204 8.81 12.04 15.13
N SER A 205 10.06 12.43 15.38
CA SER A 205 10.58 13.74 15.00
C SER A 205 10.56 13.93 13.49
N GLY A 206 11.05 12.93 12.73
CA GLY A 206 11.01 12.96 11.26
C GLY A 206 9.57 13.01 10.72
N ALA A 207 8.65 12.30 11.37
CA ALA A 207 7.22 12.34 11.05
C ALA A 207 6.60 13.72 11.28
N LEU A 208 6.92 14.38 12.39
CA LEU A 208 6.45 15.73 12.68
C LEU A 208 6.98 16.74 11.66
N VAL A 209 8.26 16.67 11.31
CA VAL A 209 8.86 17.53 10.28
C VAL A 209 8.19 17.30 8.92
N SER A 210 8.06 16.03 8.51
CA SER A 210 7.40 15.68 7.24
C SER A 210 5.95 16.17 7.20
N ALA A 211 5.19 15.95 8.28
CA ALA A 211 3.82 16.40 8.40
C ALA A 211 3.72 17.94 8.37
N ALA A 212 4.62 18.66 9.04
CA ALA A 212 4.64 20.12 9.01
C ALA A 212 4.89 20.66 7.59
N ILE A 213 5.80 20.04 6.83
CA ILE A 213 6.07 20.40 5.44
C ILE A 213 4.85 20.14 4.56
N PHE A 214 4.26 18.95 4.64
CA PHE A 214 3.07 18.63 3.85
C PHE A 214 1.87 19.51 4.22
N LEU A 215 1.67 19.82 5.51
CA LEU A 215 0.63 20.76 5.93
C LEU A 215 0.93 22.18 5.44
N HIS A 216 2.18 22.62 5.46
CA HIS A 216 2.58 23.90 4.89
C HIS A 216 2.20 23.99 3.41
N TRP A 217 2.47 22.95 2.62
CA TRP A 217 2.02 22.87 1.23
C TRP A 217 0.50 22.80 1.08
N ALA A 218 -0.19 22.11 2.00
CA ALA A 218 -1.65 22.06 1.99
C ALA A 218 -2.31 23.42 2.23
N PHE A 219 -1.61 24.35 2.90
CA PHE A 219 -2.08 25.73 3.11
C PHE A 219 -1.49 26.72 2.10
N GLY A 220 -0.98 26.25 0.95
CA GLY A 220 -0.45 27.09 -0.13
C GLY A 220 1.00 27.54 0.05
N GLY A 221 1.70 27.02 1.04
CA GLY A 221 3.14 27.24 1.21
C GLY A 221 3.94 26.62 0.07
N THR A 222 5.00 27.31 -0.37
CA THR A 222 5.77 26.93 -1.57
C THR A 222 7.20 26.50 -1.25
N ALA A 223 7.58 26.48 0.03
CA ALA A 223 8.94 26.18 0.46
C ALA A 223 9.41 24.80 -0.06
N GLY A 224 10.54 24.78 -0.77
CA GLY A 224 11.13 23.57 -1.34
C GLY A 224 10.50 23.06 -2.64
N LEU A 225 9.44 23.70 -3.16
CA LEU A 225 8.88 23.39 -4.48
C LEU A 225 9.65 24.12 -5.59
N SER A 226 9.60 23.60 -6.82
CA SER A 226 10.00 24.37 -8.00
C SER A 226 9.00 25.50 -8.26
N ALA A 227 9.40 26.54 -8.99
CA ALA A 227 8.54 27.68 -9.32
C ALA A 227 7.24 27.21 -10.00
N GLU A 228 7.37 26.32 -10.99
CA GLU A 228 6.24 25.74 -11.69
C GLU A 228 5.26 24.99 -10.77
N ARG A 229 5.76 24.17 -9.84
CA ARG A 229 4.90 23.45 -8.87
C ARG A 229 4.25 24.39 -7.87
N ALA A 230 4.92 25.48 -7.51
CA ALA A 230 4.37 26.51 -6.65
C ALA A 230 3.22 27.26 -7.33
N GLU A 231 3.37 27.57 -8.62
CA GLU A 231 2.33 28.21 -9.44
C GLU A 231 1.14 27.28 -9.74
N ALA A 232 1.40 25.98 -9.90
CA ALA A 232 0.38 24.97 -10.18
C ALA A 232 -0.48 24.57 -8.96
N TYR A 233 -0.36 25.30 -7.84
CA TYR A 233 -1.12 25.02 -6.62
C TYR A 233 -2.64 24.95 -6.89
N ALA A 234 -3.28 23.94 -6.31
CA ALA A 234 -4.73 23.78 -6.37
C ALA A 234 -5.26 23.12 -5.09
N VAL A 235 -6.55 23.33 -4.78
CA VAL A 235 -7.18 22.74 -3.58
C VAL A 235 -7.10 21.21 -3.61
N GLU A 236 -7.18 20.58 -4.78
CA GLU A 236 -6.99 19.13 -4.92
C GLU A 236 -5.57 18.66 -4.56
N SER A 237 -4.55 19.50 -4.77
CA SER A 237 -3.18 19.23 -4.36
C SER A 237 -3.03 19.33 -2.83
N ALA A 238 -3.78 20.24 -2.19
CA ALA A 238 -3.81 20.35 -0.73
C ALA A 238 -4.35 19.08 -0.06
N VAL A 239 -5.39 18.46 -0.63
CA VAL A 239 -5.93 17.18 -0.13
C VAL A 239 -4.87 16.07 -0.10
N VAL A 240 -4.07 15.98 -1.16
CA VAL A 240 -2.98 14.99 -1.26
C VAL A 240 -1.91 15.26 -0.21
N SER A 241 -1.54 16.52 -0.02
CA SER A 241 -0.59 16.93 1.01
C SER A 241 -1.11 16.58 2.42
N VAL A 242 -2.39 16.83 2.72
CA VAL A 242 -3.01 16.41 4.00
C VAL A 242 -2.95 14.88 4.17
N ALA A 243 -3.24 14.11 3.12
CA ALA A 243 -3.16 12.65 3.18
C ALA A 243 -1.75 12.15 3.53
N HIS A 244 -0.71 12.75 2.95
CA HIS A 244 0.68 12.43 3.29
C HIS A 244 1.04 12.86 4.71
N ALA A 245 0.59 14.02 5.18
CA ALA A 245 0.80 14.47 6.55
C ALA A 245 0.18 13.49 7.57
N VAL A 246 -1.06 13.04 7.34
CA VAL A 246 -1.74 12.05 8.17
C VAL A 246 -0.97 10.73 8.21
N CYS A 247 -0.48 10.26 7.06
CA CYS A 247 0.33 9.04 6.99
C CYS A 247 1.65 9.16 7.77
N ALA A 248 2.35 10.30 7.65
CA ALA A 248 3.57 10.56 8.40
C ALA A 248 3.32 10.57 9.91
N LEU A 249 2.28 11.29 10.36
CA LEU A 249 1.88 11.32 11.77
C LEU A 249 1.52 9.93 12.29
N ALA A 250 0.80 9.12 11.51
CA ALA A 250 0.49 7.74 11.86
C ALA A 250 1.76 6.88 12.00
N ALA A 251 2.77 7.09 11.15
CA ALA A 251 4.05 6.39 11.23
C ALA A 251 4.80 6.71 12.53
N GLY A 252 4.88 7.99 12.90
CA GLY A 252 5.53 8.46 14.12
C GLY A 252 4.78 8.03 15.39
N ALA A 253 3.46 8.23 15.42
CA ALA A 253 2.60 7.85 16.53
C ALA A 253 2.63 6.33 16.75
N GLY A 254 2.50 5.54 15.67
CA GLY A 254 2.60 4.08 15.72
C GLY A 254 3.93 3.61 16.30
N ALA A 255 5.06 4.17 15.82
CA ALA A 255 6.39 3.84 16.34
C ALA A 255 6.52 4.15 17.84
N LEU A 256 6.08 5.33 18.28
CA LEU A 256 6.13 5.71 19.70
C LEU A 256 5.26 4.84 20.59
N LEU A 257 4.03 4.55 20.16
CA LEU A 257 3.12 3.69 20.92
C LEU A 257 3.70 2.28 21.06
N LEU A 258 4.23 1.70 19.98
CA LEU A 258 4.87 0.39 20.02
C LEU A 258 6.11 0.37 20.92
N ALA A 259 6.95 1.40 20.85
CA ALA A 259 8.16 1.47 21.67
C ALA A 259 7.90 1.71 23.15
N ARG A 260 6.86 2.48 23.49
CA ARG A 260 6.49 2.80 24.88
C ARG A 260 5.83 1.63 25.61
N GLY A 261 5.16 0.73 24.90
CA GLY A 261 4.36 -0.32 25.52
C GLY A 261 3.07 0.24 26.15
N GLY A 262 2.47 -0.51 27.07
CA GLY A 262 1.31 -0.09 27.86
C GLY A 262 0.06 -0.97 27.70
N ALA A 263 -1.07 -0.47 28.21
CA ALA A 263 -2.33 -1.20 28.29
C ALA A 263 -3.17 -1.15 26.99
N LEU A 264 -2.76 -0.35 25.99
CA LEU A 264 -3.49 -0.24 24.73
C LEU A 264 -3.53 -1.58 24.01
N ARG A 265 -4.67 -1.86 23.36
CA ARG A 265 -4.84 -3.06 22.54
C ARG A 265 -3.91 -2.98 21.34
N VAL A 266 -3.09 -4.00 21.13
CA VAL A 266 -1.98 -4.00 20.16
C VAL A 266 -2.41 -3.65 18.74
N TRP A 267 -3.61 -4.05 18.32
CA TRP A 267 -4.07 -3.87 16.95
C TRP A 267 -4.11 -2.40 16.51
N TRP A 268 -4.36 -1.44 17.41
CA TRP A 268 -4.39 -0.02 17.10
C TRP A 268 -2.98 0.54 16.78
N PRO A 269 -2.00 0.49 17.72
CA PRO A 269 -0.61 0.88 17.43
C PRO A 269 0.00 0.11 16.26
N LEU A 270 -0.29 -1.19 16.15
CA LEU A 270 0.23 -2.03 15.08
C LEU A 270 -0.30 -1.59 13.71
N GLY A 271 -1.60 -1.29 13.61
CA GLY A 271 -2.22 -0.78 12.39
C GLY A 271 -1.66 0.58 11.98
N LEU A 272 -1.54 1.52 12.94
CA LEU A 272 -0.94 2.83 12.71
C LEU A 272 0.51 2.72 12.22
N ALA A 273 1.33 1.94 12.92
CA ALA A 273 2.73 1.72 12.54
C ALA A 273 2.84 1.04 11.18
N TRP A 274 2.02 0.02 10.89
CA TRP A 274 2.03 -0.66 9.60
C TRP A 274 1.67 0.28 8.46
N VAL A 275 0.49 0.92 8.53
CA VAL A 275 -0.04 1.75 7.44
C VAL A 275 0.79 3.01 7.26
N GLY A 276 1.09 3.72 8.37
CA GLY A 276 1.86 4.96 8.33
C GLY A 276 3.30 4.74 7.85
N ALA A 277 4.01 3.74 8.39
CA ALA A 277 5.38 3.46 7.97
C ALA A 277 5.44 3.03 6.51
N ALA A 278 4.50 2.17 6.07
CA ALA A 278 4.40 1.73 4.68
C ALA A 278 4.20 2.92 3.74
N ALA A 279 3.22 3.78 4.03
CA ALA A 279 2.90 4.92 3.18
C ALA A 279 4.05 5.91 3.10
N THR A 280 4.63 6.25 4.25
CA THR A 280 5.74 7.20 4.34
C THR A 280 6.99 6.66 3.64
N LEU A 281 7.31 5.38 3.81
CA LEU A 281 8.45 4.74 3.15
C LEU A 281 8.25 4.64 1.64
N ALA A 282 7.13 4.05 1.20
CA ALA A 282 6.91 3.72 -0.19
C ALA A 282 6.79 4.98 -1.07
N TRP A 283 6.11 6.03 -0.60
CA TRP A 283 6.01 7.28 -1.34
C TRP A 283 7.30 8.08 -1.35
N GLY A 284 8.03 8.14 -0.23
CA GLY A 284 9.35 8.79 -0.21
C GLY A 284 10.31 8.14 -1.21
N ALA A 285 10.34 6.80 -1.23
CA ALA A 285 11.15 6.04 -2.19
C ALA A 285 10.67 6.23 -3.64
N TRP A 286 9.35 6.16 -3.88
CA TRP A 286 8.78 6.32 -5.21
C TRP A 286 9.07 7.71 -5.79
N MET A 287 8.94 8.76 -4.99
CA MET A 287 9.21 10.13 -5.43
C MET A 287 10.70 10.36 -5.73
N LEU A 288 11.62 9.74 -4.97
CA LEU A 288 13.04 9.74 -5.30
C LEU A 288 13.33 9.02 -6.62
N ILE A 289 12.74 7.85 -6.85
CA ILE A 289 12.92 7.14 -8.13
C ILE A 289 12.37 7.96 -9.29
N ALA A 290 11.18 8.55 -9.11
CA ALA A 290 10.55 9.41 -10.11
C ALA A 290 11.39 10.67 -10.40
N SER A 291 12.13 11.18 -9.42
CA SER A 291 13.02 12.34 -9.61
C SER A 291 14.21 12.09 -10.53
N LEU A 292 14.55 10.82 -10.81
CA LEU A 292 15.60 10.44 -11.76
C LEU A 292 15.11 10.49 -13.22
N GLY A 293 13.81 10.66 -13.44
CA GLY A 293 13.20 10.70 -14.76
C GLY A 293 13.37 12.04 -15.48
N PRO A 294 13.26 12.06 -16.82
CA PRO A 294 13.06 13.29 -17.56
C PRO A 294 11.83 14.02 -17.03
N GLN A 295 11.92 15.35 -16.89
CA GLN A 295 10.73 16.12 -16.55
C GLN A 295 9.82 16.24 -17.78
N PRO A 296 8.51 16.07 -17.61
CA PRO A 296 7.58 15.98 -18.75
C PRO A 296 7.60 17.27 -19.59
N ASP A 297 7.62 18.41 -18.92
CA ASP A 297 7.62 19.79 -19.45
C ASP A 297 9.00 20.29 -19.92
N GLY A 298 10.07 19.48 -19.77
CA GLY A 298 11.45 19.96 -19.96
C GLY A 298 11.89 21.01 -18.92
N GLY A 299 11.08 21.24 -17.88
CA GLY A 299 11.36 22.13 -16.76
C GLY A 299 12.45 21.59 -15.84
N GLU A 300 12.88 22.44 -14.91
CA GLU A 300 13.84 22.02 -13.89
C GLU A 300 13.24 20.89 -13.05
N GLY A 301 13.99 19.78 -12.92
CA GLY A 301 13.66 18.66 -12.05
C GLY A 301 13.29 19.09 -10.63
N PRO A 302 12.70 18.19 -9.83
CA PRO A 302 12.38 18.50 -8.44
C PRO A 302 13.61 19.08 -7.75
N SER A 303 13.43 20.24 -7.12
CA SER A 303 14.51 20.99 -6.48
C SER A 303 15.32 20.09 -5.53
N ALA A 304 16.57 20.43 -5.28
CA ALA A 304 17.38 19.70 -4.29
C ALA A 304 16.68 19.64 -2.92
N ALA A 305 15.93 20.69 -2.56
CA ALA A 305 15.11 20.71 -1.36
C ALA A 305 13.96 19.68 -1.43
N ALA A 306 13.24 19.56 -2.55
CA ALA A 306 12.20 18.54 -2.73
C ALA A 306 12.76 17.12 -2.61
N GLN A 307 13.93 16.86 -3.21
CA GLN A 307 14.59 15.56 -3.10
C GLN A 307 14.98 15.23 -1.65
N LEU A 308 15.51 16.22 -0.91
CA LEU A 308 15.81 16.06 0.52
C LEU A 308 14.54 15.79 1.35
N ILE A 309 13.41 16.43 1.00
CA ILE A 309 12.12 16.18 1.65
C ILE A 309 11.67 14.74 1.40
N TYR A 310 11.75 14.24 0.16
CA TYR A 310 11.42 12.85 -0.18
C TYR A 310 12.36 11.84 0.50
N ALA A 311 13.65 12.14 0.59
CA ALA A 311 14.61 11.33 1.33
C ALA A 311 14.32 11.32 2.84
N GLY A 312 13.97 12.46 3.43
CA GLY A 312 13.55 12.57 4.83
C GLY A 312 12.27 11.77 5.11
N GLN A 313 11.32 11.80 4.18
CA GLN A 313 10.11 10.98 4.22
C GLN A 313 10.49 9.48 4.18
N MET A 314 11.29 9.05 3.22
CA MET A 314 11.74 7.66 3.09
C MET A 314 12.48 7.18 4.36
N ALA A 315 13.38 8.01 4.91
CA ALA A 315 14.10 7.71 6.14
C ALA A 315 13.16 7.57 7.34
N THR A 316 12.18 8.47 7.47
CA THR A 316 11.15 8.42 8.51
C THR A 316 10.35 7.11 8.47
N GLY A 317 9.89 6.73 7.27
CA GLY A 317 9.20 5.45 7.06
C GLY A 317 10.09 4.24 7.38
N SER A 318 11.38 4.29 7.05
CA SER A 318 12.36 3.24 7.36
C SER A 318 12.56 3.06 8.86
N LEU A 319 12.72 4.16 9.60
CA LEU A 319 12.88 4.14 11.06
C LEU A 319 11.63 3.58 11.75
N SER A 320 10.44 4.01 11.32
CA SER A 320 9.18 3.47 11.85
C SER A 320 9.03 1.97 11.55
N THR A 321 9.41 1.54 10.34
CA THR A 321 9.43 0.12 9.94
C THR A 321 10.41 -0.70 10.80
N ALA A 322 11.56 -0.13 11.16
CA ALA A 322 12.52 -0.78 12.04
C ALA A 322 11.93 -1.01 13.45
N VAL A 323 11.23 -0.01 14.01
CA VAL A 323 10.54 -0.14 15.31
C VAL A 323 9.44 -1.20 15.24
N LEU A 324 8.61 -1.16 14.19
CA LEU A 324 7.57 -2.18 13.94
C LEU A 324 8.16 -3.59 13.87
N THR A 325 9.28 -3.75 13.15
CA THR A 325 9.96 -5.04 13.00
C THR A 325 10.51 -5.53 14.34
N ARG A 326 11.16 -4.65 15.11
CA ARG A 326 11.67 -4.98 16.46
C ARG A 326 10.56 -5.39 17.40
N PHE A 327 9.43 -4.69 17.39
CA PHE A 327 8.24 -5.07 18.16
C PHE A 327 7.75 -6.47 17.78
N LEU A 328 7.64 -6.77 16.48
CA LEU A 328 7.18 -8.08 16.00
C LEU A 328 8.16 -9.22 16.31
N ILE A 329 9.46 -8.94 16.41
CA ILE A 329 10.49 -9.90 16.83
C ILE A 329 10.38 -10.19 18.33
N ALA A 330 10.30 -9.15 19.16
CA ALA A 330 10.18 -9.30 20.62
C ALA A 330 8.97 -10.17 21.02
N ARG A 331 7.83 -10.04 20.32
CA ARG A 331 6.65 -10.90 20.54
C ARG A 331 6.77 -12.33 19.99
N ARG A 332 7.91 -12.74 19.43
CA ARG A 332 8.20 -14.15 19.11
C ARG A 332 8.91 -14.86 20.25
N GLU A 333 9.61 -14.10 21.09
CA GLU A 333 10.48 -14.63 22.15
C GLU A 333 9.72 -14.84 23.47
N GLY A 334 8.56 -14.18 23.64
CA GLY A 334 7.60 -14.43 24.73
C GLY A 334 6.37 -15.19 24.26
#